data_AF-H2C7G0-F1
#
_entry.id   AF-H2C7G0-F1
#
_cell.length_a   1.000
_cell.length_b   1.000
_cell.length_c   1.000
_cell.angle_alpha   90.00
_cell.angle_beta   90.00
_cell.angle_gamma   90.00
#
_symmetry.space_group_name_H-M   'P 1'
#
loop_
_entity.id
_entity.type
_entity.pdbx_description
1 polymer ?
#
loop_
_entity_poly.entity_id
_entity_poly.type
_entity_poly.pdbx_seq_one_letter_code
_entity_poly.pdbx_strand_id
1 'polypeptide(L)' 'MKEDRGGLKKLIELAKRGQIDAVVAYKDRLTRFGFEVKLFKAYGVNVIVAFQDDKDHTQELMEDFVEIVKSFA' A
#
# COMPACT_ATOMS: atom_id res chain seq x y z
N MET A 1 -9.42 -8.03 -4.78
CA MET A 1 -9.02 -6.64 -4.57
C MET A 1 -8.50 -6.05 -5.87
N LYS A 2 -9.20 -5.08 -6.48
CA LYS A 2 -8.53 -4.18 -7.43
C LYS A 2 -7.74 -3.20 -6.57
N GLU A 3 -6.52 -3.57 -6.18
CA GLU A 3 -5.51 -2.55 -5.89
C GLU A 3 -5.60 -1.53 -7.01
N ASP A 4 -5.68 -0.25 -6.69
CA ASP A 4 -5.73 0.80 -7.70
C ASP A 4 -4.35 0.89 -8.38
N ARG A 5 -4.08 -0.09 -9.24
CA ARG A 5 -2.80 -0.31 -9.93
C ARG A 5 -2.42 0.92 -10.75
N GLY A 6 -3.40 1.76 -11.12
CA GLY A 6 -3.17 3.05 -11.77
C GLY A 6 -2.57 4.08 -10.81
N GLY A 7 -3.17 4.23 -9.62
CA GLY A 7 -2.70 5.15 -8.58
C GLY A 7 -1.28 4.82 -8.11
N LEU A 8 -1.02 3.55 -7.78
CA LEU A 8 0.30 3.11 -7.32
C LEU A 8 1.38 3.31 -8.40
N LYS A 9 1.10 2.94 -9.66
CA LYS A 9 2.05 3.16 -10.77
C LYS A 9 2.37 4.63 -10.95
N LYS A 10 1.38 5.52 -10.82
CA LYS A 10 1.59 6.96 -10.92
C LYS A 10 2.51 7.47 -9.81
N LEU A 11 2.31 7.02 -8.57
CA LEU A 11 3.17 7.38 -7.44
C LEU A 11 4.61 6.91 -7.64
N ILE A 12 4.81 5.70 -8.16
CA ILE A 12 6.15 5.17 -8.48
C ILE A 12 6.84 6.02 -9.55
N GLU A 13 6.12 6.43 -10.60
CA GLU A 13 6.68 7.29 -11.65
C GLU A 13 7.03 8.70 -11.13
N LEU A 14 6.23 9.25 -10.22
CA LEU A 14 6.54 10.53 -9.57
C LEU A 14 7.77 10.41 -8.67
N ALA A 15 7.91 9.33 -7.91
CA ALA A 15 9.09 9.05 -7.09
C ALA A 15 10.36 8.94 -7.92
N LYS A 16 10.33 8.17 -9.02
CA LYS A 16 11.45 8.04 -9.97
C LYS A 16 11.93 9.38 -10.52
N ARG A 17 11.00 10.30 -10.76
CA ARG A 17 11.29 11.63 -11.30
C ARG A 17 11.70 12.65 -10.22
N GLY A 18 11.73 12.26 -8.95
CA GLY A 18 12.02 13.16 -7.82
C GLY A 18 10.95 14.23 -7.62
N GLN A 19 9.70 13.96 -7.98
CA GLN A 19 8.60 14.94 -7.90
C GLN A 19 7.78 14.82 -6.61
N ILE A 20 8.11 13.86 -5.75
CA ILE A 20 7.48 13.69 -4.44
C ILE A 20 8.55 13.39 -3.40
N ASP A 21 8.42 14.00 -2.23
CA ASP A 21 9.35 13.82 -1.10
C ASP A 21 8.85 12.83 -0.07
N ALA A 22 7.53 12.60 -0.02
CA ALA A 22 6.91 11.67 0.91
C ALA A 22 5.66 10.97 0.35
N VAL A 23 5.41 9.76 0.86
CA VAL A 23 4.17 9.01 0.66
C VAL A 23 3.62 8.54 2.00
N VAL A 24 2.29 8.57 2.16
CA VAL A 24 1.62 8.04 3.36
C VAL A 24 1.18 6.61 3.09
N ALA A 25 1.65 5.69 3.93
CA ALA A 25 1.29 4.30 3.93
C ALA A 25 0.39 3.99 5.12
N TYR A 26 -0.78 3.41 4.88
CA TYR A 26 -1.56 2.81 5.95
C TYR A 26 -1.01 1.42 6.22
N LYS A 27 -0.87 1.07 7.50
CA LYS A 27 -0.30 -0.21 7.94
C LYS A 27 -1.02 -1.44 7.36
N ASP A 28 -2.24 -1.30 6.83
CA ASP A 28 -2.99 -2.41 6.18
C ASP A 28 -3.02 -2.34 4.64
N ARG A 29 -2.95 -1.15 4.03
CA ARG A 29 -3.13 -0.97 2.57
C ARG A 29 -1.84 -0.90 1.75
N LEU A 30 -0.68 -0.75 2.40
CA LEU A 30 0.64 -0.69 1.74
C LEU A 30 1.61 -1.79 2.20
N THR A 31 1.12 -2.74 2.99
CA THR A 31 1.95 -3.77 3.65
C THR A 31 1.65 -5.19 3.22
N ARG A 32 0.61 -5.44 2.41
CA ARG A 32 0.42 -6.79 1.84
C ARG A 32 1.60 -7.22 0.97
N PHE A 33 2.32 -6.26 0.39
CA PHE A 33 3.65 -6.48 -0.14
C PHE A 33 4.59 -5.42 0.43
N GLY A 34 5.57 -5.82 1.23
CA GLY A 34 6.59 -4.90 1.76
C GLY A 34 7.57 -4.37 0.69
N PHE A 35 7.26 -4.53 -0.60
CA PHE A 35 8.15 -4.24 -1.72
C PHE A 35 8.09 -2.76 -2.11
N GLU A 36 6.90 -2.16 -2.11
CA GLU A 36 6.63 -0.77 -2.46
C GLU A 36 7.33 0.18 -1.49
N VAL A 37 7.30 -0.13 -0.19
CA VAL A 37 7.98 0.67 0.84
C VAL A 37 9.49 0.70 0.61
N LYS A 38 10.09 -0.45 0.24
CA LYS A 38 11.51 -0.52 -0.10
C LYS A 38 11.82 0.26 -1.38
N LEU A 39 10.92 0.22 -2.36
CA LEU A 39 11.06 0.94 -3.62
C LEU A 39 11.04 2.46 -3.43
N PHE A 40 10.09 3.00 -2.67
CA PHE A 40 10.03 4.44 -2.38
C PHE A 40 11.26 4.92 -1.61
N LYS A 41 11.72 4.14 -0.61
CA LYS A 41 12.98 4.44 0.09
C LYS A 41 14.19 4.44 -0.84
N ALA A 42 14.25 3.53 -1.83
CA ALA A 42 15.33 3.50 -2.81
C ALA A 42 15.35 4.74 -3.72
N TYR A 43 14.20 5.39 -3.92
CA TYR A 43 14.09 6.67 -4.62
C TYR A 43 14.28 7.90 -3.71
N GLY A 44 14.65 7.71 -2.44
CA GLY A 44 14.82 8.82 -1.49
C GLY A 44 13.51 9.42 -0.97
N VAL A 45 12.38 8.75 -1.20
CA VAL A 45 11.05 9.21 -0.75
C VAL A 45 10.80 8.73 0.68
N ASN A 46 10.38 9.65 1.54
CA ASN A 46 10.00 9.34 2.93
C ASN A 46 8.67 8.59 2.98
N VAL A 47 8.64 7.45 3.66
CA VAL A 47 7.41 6.68 3.85
C VAL A 47 6.89 6.92 5.26
N ILE A 48 5.77 7.62 5.38
CA ILE A 48 5.10 7.91 6.65
C ILE A 48 4.05 6.84 6.88
N VAL A 49 4.15 6.09 7.97
CA VAL A 49 3.17 5.05 8.31
C VAL A 49 2.07 5.65 9.18
N ALA A 50 0.85 5.71 8.66
CA ALA A 50 -0.33 6.10 9.42
C ALA A 50 -0.88 4.89 10.18
N PHE A 51 -1.07 5.05 11.49
CA PHE A 51 -1.84 4.11 12.32
C PHE A 51 -3.33 4.44 12.16
N GLN A 52 -4.12 3.40 12.03
CA GLN A 52 -5.58 3.46 12.02
C GLN A 52 -6.04 2.48 13.14
N ASP A 53 -7.20 2.66 13.74
CA ASP A 53 -7.61 1.93 14.97
C ASP A 53 -7.83 0.42 14.73
N ASP A 54 -7.41 -0.45 15.66
CA ASP A 54 -7.36 -1.92 15.50
C ASP A 54 -8.73 -2.59 15.23
N LYS A 55 -9.84 -1.92 15.58
CA LYS A 55 -11.20 -2.47 15.42
C LYS A 55 -11.71 -2.46 13.98
N ASP A 56 -11.34 -1.45 13.18
CA ASP A 56 -11.74 -1.35 11.77
C ASP A 56 -10.94 -2.37 10.92
N HIS A 57 -9.68 -2.60 11.30
CA HIS A 57 -8.73 -3.46 10.56
C HIS A 57 -9.10 -4.92 10.55
N THR A 58 -9.56 -5.43 11.68
CA THR A 58 -9.88 -6.87 11.80
C THR A 58 -10.99 -7.24 10.80
N GLN A 59 -11.92 -6.32 10.55
CA GLN A 59 -13.00 -6.53 9.59
C GLN A 59 -12.49 -6.45 8.13
N GLU A 60 -11.70 -5.44 7.78
CA GLU A 60 -11.10 -5.31 6.44
C GLU A 60 -10.21 -6.52 6.09
N LEU A 61 -9.38 -6.98 7.03
CA LEU A 61 -8.51 -8.16 6.88
C LEU A 61 -9.32 -9.44 6.60
N MET A 62 -10.45 -9.62 7.28
CA MET A 62 -11.34 -10.77 7.06
C MET A 62 -12.00 -10.71 5.68
N GLU A 63 -12.48 -9.55 5.27
CA GLU A 63 -13.12 -9.34 3.97
C GLU A 63 -12.14 -9.65 2.82
N ASP A 64 -10.91 -9.17 2.94
CA ASP A 64 -9.86 -9.41 1.96
C ASP A 64 -9.41 -10.87 1.92
N PHE A 65 -9.34 -11.54 3.07
CA PHE A 65 -9.02 -12.98 3.12
C PHE A 65 -10.09 -13.80 2.40
N VAL A 66 -11.37 -13.49 2.62
CA VAL A 66 -12.49 -14.11 1.91
C VAL A 66 -12.38 -13.87 0.40
N GLU A 67 -12.00 -12.67 -0.03
CA GLU A 67 -11.82 -12.36 -1.45
C GLU A 67 -10.66 -13.15 -2.09
N ILE A 68 -9.55 -13.30 -1.37
CA ILE A 68 -8.41 -14.13 -1.80
C ILE A 68 -8.85 -15.59 -1.94
N VAL A 69 -9.50 -16.16 -0.93
CA VAL A 69 -9.97 -17.56 -0.97
C VAL A 69 -10.96 -17.77 -2.11
N LYS A 70 -11.87 -16.82 -2.36
CA LYS A 70 -12.79 -16.85 -3.51
C LYS A 70 -12.06 -16.80 -4.85
N SER A 71 -10.92 -16.13 -4.95
CA SER A 71 -10.16 -16.05 -6.21
C SER A 71 -9.47 -17.37 -6.60
N PHE A 72 -9.34 -18.31 -5.65
CA PHE A 72 -8.76 -19.64 -5.87
C PHE A 72 -9.81 -20.74 -6.11
N ALA A 73 -11.11 -20.41 -6.02
CA ALA A 73 -12.23 -21.32 -6.28
C ALA A 73 -12.87 -21.00 -7.64
#